data_AF-A0A2R6T7I5-F1
#
_entry.id   AF-A0A2R6T7I5-F1
#
_cell.length_a   1.000
_cell.length_b   1.000
_cell.length_c   1.000
_cell.angle_alpha   90.00
_cell.angle_beta   90.00
_cell.angle_gamma   90.00
#
_symmetry.space_group_name_H-M   'P 1'
#
loop_
_entity.id
_entity.type
_entity.pdbx_description
1 polymer ?
#
loop_
_entity_poly.entity_id
_entity_poly.type
_entity_poly.pdbx_seq_one_letter_code
_entity_poly.pdbx_strand_id
1 'polypeptide(L)'
;MNVITGVGICAALSVLAFQKKILSKKAVIASFLVGSVVAVLGGLKWLTVLLTFVIIGFSFTKIGYNEKKQRGLLEGEHGERKMRNVLANGIVPIGIVIIYWLYTSLGTSYGVLSIETTSPQVLLLLKAGYIGSVATAASDTLASEIGTLDSHTRLITNMKKVEPGSDGGISLLGELSSVLGALIIGVVSFFLFSLQNAVVIALIAGVIGCHLDSFLGATMEKRDYLTNEGVNFIATSMGAILGGFLLLV
;
A
#
# COMPACT_ATOMS: atom_id res chain seq x y z
N MET A 1 -10.61 -15.46 10.26
CA MET A 1 -11.81 -14.82 10.88
C MET A 1 -13.02 -15.46 10.23
N ASN A 2 -14.16 -15.68 10.93
CA ASN A 2 -15.34 -16.23 10.26
C ASN A 2 -15.78 -15.29 9.12
N VAL A 3 -16.19 -15.87 7.99
CA VAL A 3 -16.70 -15.18 6.80
C VAL A 3 -17.72 -14.10 7.15
N ILE A 4 -18.73 -14.42 7.98
CA ILE A 4 -19.80 -13.50 8.34
C ILE A 4 -19.23 -12.25 9.03
N THR A 5 -18.35 -12.44 10.01
CA THR A 5 -17.72 -11.34 10.74
C THR A 5 -16.82 -10.50 9.83
N GLY A 6 -15.99 -11.14 9.01
CA GLY A 6 -15.06 -10.45 8.12
C GLY A 6 -15.79 -9.61 7.07
N VAL A 7 -16.76 -10.21 6.39
CA VAL A 7 -17.59 -9.53 5.40
C VAL A 7 -18.42 -8.43 6.06
N GLY A 8 -18.99 -8.68 7.24
CA GLY A 8 -19.75 -7.68 8.00
C GLY A 8 -18.94 -6.44 8.37
N ILE A 9 -17.71 -6.63 8.88
CA ILE A 9 -16.79 -5.52 9.16
C ILE A 9 -16.46 -4.74 7.88
N CYS A 10 -16.11 -5.44 6.80
CA CYS A 10 -15.76 -4.78 5.54
C CYS A 10 -16.95 -4.05 4.91
N ALA A 11 -18.17 -4.56 5.04
CA ALA A 11 -19.38 -3.87 4.61
C ALA A 11 -19.58 -2.56 5.39
N ALA A 12 -19.49 -2.62 6.72
CA ALA A 12 -19.62 -1.44 7.58
C ALA A 12 -18.55 -0.38 7.26
N LEU A 13 -17.29 -0.79 7.12
CA LEU A 13 -16.19 0.11 6.76
C LEU A 13 -16.38 0.72 5.35
N SER A 14 -16.89 -0.04 4.39
CA SER A 14 -17.16 0.43 3.03
C SER A 14 -18.27 1.49 3.01
N VAL A 15 -19.33 1.30 3.80
CA VAL A 15 -20.38 2.31 4.00
C VAL A 15 -19.82 3.58 4.62
N LEU A 16 -19.00 3.46 5.66
CA LEU A 16 -18.35 4.61 6.30
C LEU A 16 -17.42 5.34 5.32
N ALA A 17 -16.62 4.62 4.53
CA ALA A 17 -15.72 5.20 3.54
C ALA A 17 -16.48 5.96 2.44
N PHE A 18 -17.66 5.46 2.04
CA PHE A 18 -18.55 6.17 1.13
C PHE A 18 -19.11 7.45 1.75
N GLN A 19 -19.65 7.37 2.97
CA GLN A 19 -20.23 8.52 3.69
C GLN A 19 -19.21 9.62 3.95
N LYS A 20 -17.97 9.24 4.26
CA LYS A 20 -16.86 10.17 4.50
C LYS A 20 -16.20 10.68 3.21
N LYS A 21 -16.69 10.27 2.03
CA LYS A 21 -16.12 10.62 0.72
C LYS A 21 -14.63 10.30 0.61
N ILE A 22 -14.21 9.18 1.22
CA ILE A 22 -12.85 8.64 1.12
C ILE A 22 -12.66 7.96 -0.22
N LEU A 23 -13.70 7.26 -0.69
CA LEU A 23 -13.70 6.43 -1.88
C LEU A 23 -14.80 6.84 -2.84
N SER A 24 -14.51 6.82 -4.14
CA SER A 24 -15.54 6.90 -5.19
C SER A 24 -16.50 5.71 -5.13
N LYS A 25 -17.72 5.84 -5.69
CA LYS A 25 -18.73 4.76 -5.70
C LYS A 25 -18.18 3.40 -6.17
N LYS A 26 -17.41 3.38 -7.25
CA LYS A 26 -16.78 2.16 -7.78
C LYS A 26 -15.65 1.66 -6.86
N ALA A 27 -14.89 2.57 -6.26
CA ALA A 27 -13.83 2.22 -5.32
C ALA A 27 -14.36 1.60 -4.03
N VAL A 28 -15.56 1.96 -3.58
CA VAL A 28 -16.22 1.33 -2.42
C VAL A 28 -16.44 -0.17 -2.67
N ILE A 29 -16.94 -0.54 -3.86
CA ILE A 29 -17.15 -1.95 -4.22
C ILE A 29 -15.81 -2.69 -4.29
N ALA A 30 -14.81 -2.09 -4.95
CA ALA A 30 -13.49 -2.70 -5.02
C ALA A 30 -12.86 -2.87 -3.63
N SER A 31 -12.91 -1.84 -2.78
CA SER A 31 -12.38 -1.89 -1.41
C SER A 31 -13.13 -2.88 -0.54
N PHE A 32 -14.44 -3.04 -0.72
CA PHE A 32 -15.22 -4.06 -0.02
C PHE A 32 -14.71 -5.47 -0.38
N LEU A 33 -14.49 -5.75 -1.66
CA LEU A 33 -13.99 -7.04 -2.12
C LEU A 33 -12.56 -7.30 -1.63
N VAL A 34 -11.66 -6.34 -1.85
CA VAL A 34 -10.26 -6.40 -1.38
C VAL A 34 -10.21 -6.62 0.13
N GLY A 35 -10.91 -5.78 0.88
CA GLY A 35 -10.97 -5.86 2.33
C GLY A 35 -11.54 -7.19 2.81
N SER A 36 -12.63 -7.68 2.20
CA SER A 36 -13.27 -8.94 2.60
C SER A 36 -12.34 -10.14 2.40
N VAL A 37 -11.61 -10.19 1.28
CA VAL A 37 -10.63 -11.26 1.04
C VAL A 37 -9.53 -11.22 2.11
N VAL A 38 -8.93 -10.05 2.36
CA VAL A 38 -7.89 -9.89 3.38
C VAL A 38 -8.41 -10.24 4.79
N ALA A 39 -9.62 -9.79 5.11
CA ALA A 39 -10.28 -10.03 6.39
C ALA A 39 -10.55 -11.51 6.64
N VAL A 40 -11.12 -12.22 5.67
CA VAL A 40 -11.50 -13.63 5.80
C VAL A 40 -10.28 -14.53 5.81
N LEU A 41 -9.37 -14.35 4.85
CA LEU A 41 -8.22 -15.23 4.61
C LEU A 41 -7.02 -14.92 5.52
N GLY A 42 -6.70 -13.64 5.73
CA GLY A 42 -5.59 -13.21 6.60
C GLY A 42 -6.02 -12.99 8.04
N GLY A 43 -7.24 -12.51 8.27
CA GLY A 43 -7.75 -12.16 9.59
C GLY A 43 -7.54 -10.68 9.95
N LEU A 44 -7.97 -10.31 11.16
CA LEU A 44 -8.03 -8.92 11.61
C LEU A 44 -6.67 -8.20 11.54
N LYS A 45 -5.58 -8.89 11.90
CA LYS A 45 -4.22 -8.30 11.88
C LYS A 45 -3.81 -7.80 10.49
N TRP A 46 -4.04 -8.59 9.45
CA TRP A 46 -3.70 -8.23 8.06
C TRP A 46 -4.60 -7.10 7.56
N LEU A 47 -5.89 -7.19 7.87
CA LEU A 47 -6.85 -6.14 7.56
C LEU A 47 -6.48 -4.82 8.24
N THR A 48 -6.07 -4.84 9.51
CA THR A 48 -5.68 -3.62 10.24
C THR A 48 -4.50 -2.92 9.58
N VAL A 49 -3.46 -3.65 9.15
CA VAL A 49 -2.32 -3.04 8.41
C VAL A 49 -2.79 -2.36 7.11
N LEU A 50 -3.68 -3.01 6.34
CA LEU A 50 -4.23 -2.42 5.11
C LEU A 50 -5.13 -1.22 5.40
N LEU A 51 -5.94 -1.28 6.46
CA LEU A 51 -6.79 -0.15 6.89
C LEU A 51 -5.95 1.01 7.40
N THR A 52 -4.82 0.75 8.07
CA THR A 52 -3.87 1.80 8.45
C THR A 52 -3.45 2.59 7.22
N PHE A 53 -3.03 1.91 6.14
CA PHE A 53 -2.71 2.57 4.87
C PHE A 53 -3.85 3.45 4.35
N VAL A 54 -5.08 2.91 4.26
CA VAL A 54 -6.24 3.67 3.76
C VAL A 54 -6.53 4.90 4.63
N ILE A 55 -6.49 4.76 5.95
CA ILE A 55 -6.78 5.83 6.89
C ILE A 55 -5.73 6.93 6.80
N ILE A 56 -4.43 6.58 6.90
CA ILE A 56 -3.36 7.58 6.86
C ILE A 56 -3.27 8.27 5.50
N GLY A 57 -3.48 7.53 4.40
CA GLY A 57 -3.50 8.09 3.06
C GLY A 57 -4.58 9.17 2.92
N PHE A 58 -5.81 8.86 3.35
CA PHE A 58 -6.90 9.85 3.33
C PHE A 58 -6.64 11.03 4.28
N SER A 59 -6.09 10.79 5.47
CA SER A 59 -5.72 11.86 6.39
C SER A 59 -4.73 12.83 5.75
N PHE A 60 -3.74 12.32 5.01
CA PHE A 60 -2.74 13.13 4.32
C PHE A 60 -3.32 13.84 3.09
N THR A 61 -4.31 13.25 2.41
CA THR A 61 -5.08 13.95 1.37
C THR A 61 -5.73 15.23 1.89
N LYS A 62 -6.12 15.28 3.17
CA LYS A 62 -6.75 16.47 3.78
C LYS A 62 -5.77 17.56 4.21
N ILE A 63 -4.48 17.26 4.32
CA ILE A 63 -3.46 18.26 4.61
C ILE A 63 -3.30 19.16 3.39
N GLY A 64 -3.36 20.48 3.58
CA GLY A 64 -3.26 21.45 2.48
C GLY A 64 -4.40 21.38 1.45
N TYR A 65 -5.55 20.78 1.80
CA TYR A 65 -6.64 20.48 0.86
C TYR A 65 -7.11 21.67 0.02
N ASN A 66 -7.29 22.85 0.64
CA ASN A 66 -7.75 24.04 -0.07
C ASN A 66 -6.74 24.53 -1.11
N GLU A 67 -5.45 24.48 -0.77
CA GLU A 67 -4.37 24.83 -1.69
C GLU A 67 -4.30 23.84 -2.85
N LYS A 68 -4.28 22.52 -2.54
CA LYS A 68 -4.28 21.47 -3.57
C LYS A 68 -5.49 21.59 -4.51
N LYS A 69 -6.67 21.94 -3.97
CA LYS A 69 -7.89 22.17 -4.77
C LYS A 69 -7.75 23.35 -5.71
N GLN A 70 -7.23 24.49 -5.23
CA GLN A 70 -7.04 25.69 -6.05
C GLN A 70 -6.03 25.47 -7.17
N ARG A 71 -5.01 24.63 -6.93
CA ARG A 71 -3.94 24.30 -7.88
C ARG A 71 -4.28 23.12 -8.80
N GLY A 72 -5.45 22.48 -8.64
CA GLY A 72 -5.85 21.32 -9.46
C GLY A 72 -5.05 20.05 -9.19
N LEU A 73 -4.45 19.92 -8.00
CA LEU A 73 -3.56 18.80 -7.61
C LEU A 73 -4.29 17.67 -6.88
N LEU A 74 -5.62 17.75 -6.73
CA LEU A 74 -6.41 16.70 -6.09
C LEU A 74 -6.80 15.61 -7.06
N GLU A 75 -6.71 14.35 -6.62
CA GLU A 75 -7.35 13.24 -7.30
C GLU A 75 -8.88 13.29 -7.12
N GLY A 76 -9.63 13.16 -8.22
CA GLY A 76 -11.09 13.14 -8.16
C GLY A 76 -11.70 14.50 -7.82
N GLU A 77 -12.95 14.52 -7.35
CA GLU A 77 -13.68 15.78 -7.04
C GLU A 77 -13.46 16.26 -5.60
N HIS A 78 -13.13 15.35 -4.69
CA HIS A 78 -13.05 15.55 -3.25
C HIS A 78 -11.75 15.00 -2.62
N GLY A 79 -10.77 14.63 -3.45
CA GLY A 79 -9.59 13.89 -2.99
C GLY A 79 -9.90 12.40 -2.76
N GLU A 80 -10.98 11.87 -3.33
CA GLU A 80 -11.36 10.48 -3.14
C GLU A 80 -10.52 9.54 -4.00
N ARG A 81 -10.16 8.37 -3.43
CA ARG A 81 -9.45 7.34 -4.20
C ARG A 81 -10.38 6.64 -5.18
N LYS A 82 -9.87 6.42 -6.40
CA LYS A 82 -10.59 5.73 -7.47
C LYS A 82 -10.40 4.22 -7.37
N MET A 83 -11.30 3.47 -8.02
CA MET A 83 -11.28 2.00 -8.03
C MET A 83 -9.92 1.48 -8.51
N ARG A 84 -9.32 2.18 -9.47
CA ARG A 84 -8.04 1.83 -10.05
C ARG A 84 -6.90 1.89 -9.04
N ASN A 85 -6.81 2.94 -8.21
CA ASN A 85 -5.82 3.01 -7.13
C ASN A 85 -6.01 1.87 -6.10
N VAL A 86 -7.27 1.59 -5.73
CA VAL A 86 -7.58 0.51 -4.78
C VAL A 86 -7.13 -0.86 -5.30
N LEU A 87 -7.35 -1.12 -6.60
CA LEU A 87 -6.93 -2.38 -7.20
C LEU A 87 -5.42 -2.46 -7.39
N ALA A 88 -4.78 -1.41 -7.93
CA ALA A 88 -3.34 -1.38 -8.18
C ALA A 88 -2.54 -1.67 -6.90
N ASN A 89 -2.88 -0.99 -5.80
CA ASN A 89 -2.22 -1.17 -4.51
C ASN A 89 -2.76 -2.36 -3.70
N GLY A 90 -3.92 -2.90 -4.07
CA GLY A 90 -4.58 -3.99 -3.34
C GLY A 90 -4.27 -5.40 -3.86
N ILE A 91 -3.97 -5.55 -5.15
CA ILE A 91 -3.79 -6.88 -5.79
C ILE A 91 -2.61 -7.63 -5.17
N VAL A 92 -1.45 -6.98 -4.98
CA VAL A 92 -0.26 -7.65 -4.43
C VAL A 92 -0.49 -8.11 -2.98
N PRO A 93 -0.99 -7.24 -2.05
CA PRO A 93 -1.36 -7.68 -0.70
C PRO A 93 -2.39 -8.83 -0.68
N ILE A 94 -3.40 -8.79 -1.55
CA ILE A 94 -4.40 -9.87 -1.67
C ILE A 94 -3.74 -11.18 -2.10
N GLY A 95 -2.89 -11.14 -3.13
CA GLY A 95 -2.20 -12.32 -3.63
C GLY A 95 -1.37 -12.99 -2.54
N ILE A 96 -0.64 -12.20 -1.76
CA ILE A 96 0.15 -12.68 -0.63
C ILE A 96 -0.74 -13.33 0.44
N VAL A 97 -1.88 -12.71 0.78
CA VAL A 97 -2.83 -13.26 1.75
C VAL A 97 -3.47 -14.56 1.26
N ILE A 98 -3.79 -14.67 -0.04
CA ILE A 98 -4.30 -15.91 -0.64
C ILE A 98 -3.25 -17.02 -0.51
N ILE A 99 -1.99 -16.74 -0.87
CA ILE A 99 -0.89 -17.71 -0.75
C ILE A 99 -0.68 -18.12 0.71
N TYR A 100 -0.71 -17.16 1.64
CA TYR A 100 -0.63 -17.42 3.08
C TYR A 100 -1.76 -18.34 3.56
N TRP A 101 -2.99 -18.06 3.14
CA TRP A 101 -4.14 -18.88 3.51
C TRP A 101 -4.08 -20.29 2.91
N LEU A 102 -3.69 -20.41 1.63
CA LEU A 102 -3.49 -21.71 0.99
C LEU A 102 -2.42 -22.54 1.71
N TYR A 103 -1.28 -21.93 2.03
CA TYR A 103 -0.18 -22.61 2.72
C TYR A 103 -0.59 -23.09 4.13
N THR A 104 -1.36 -22.28 4.87
CA THR A 104 -1.82 -22.64 6.22
C THR A 104 -3.00 -23.61 6.22
N SER A 105 -3.90 -23.52 5.23
CA SER A 105 -5.13 -24.33 5.18
C SER A 105 -4.91 -25.70 4.53
N LEU A 106 -4.09 -25.79 3.47
CA LEU A 106 -3.73 -27.07 2.85
C LEU A 106 -2.85 -27.92 3.77
N GLY A 107 -1.97 -27.27 4.55
CA GLY A 107 -1.17 -27.96 5.57
C GLY A 107 -1.99 -28.54 6.72
N THR A 108 -3.09 -27.89 7.11
CA THR A 108 -3.92 -28.35 8.23
C THR A 108 -5.02 -29.34 7.84
N SER A 109 -5.60 -29.25 6.64
CA SER A 109 -6.80 -30.04 6.28
C SER A 109 -6.54 -31.36 5.54
N TYR A 110 -5.41 -31.53 4.87
CA TYR A 110 -5.15 -32.72 4.05
C TYR A 110 -3.91 -33.53 4.47
N GLY A 111 -3.24 -33.16 5.56
CA GLY A 111 -2.05 -33.89 6.05
C GLY A 111 -0.89 -33.94 5.06
N VAL A 112 -0.91 -33.11 4.00
CA VAL A 112 0.12 -33.07 2.94
C VAL A 112 1.37 -32.35 3.43
N LEU A 113 1.22 -31.36 4.33
CA LEU A 113 2.29 -30.86 5.19
C LEU A 113 1.93 -31.27 6.62
N SER A 114 2.79 -32.01 7.30
CA SER A 114 2.68 -32.12 8.76
C SER A 114 2.77 -30.71 9.37
N ILE A 115 2.15 -30.48 10.53
CA ILE A 115 2.31 -29.22 11.28
C ILE A 115 3.80 -28.93 11.58
N GLU A 116 4.66 -29.96 11.52
CA GLU A 116 6.12 -29.87 11.58
C GLU A 116 6.80 -29.39 10.29
N THR A 117 6.17 -29.47 9.12
CA THR A 117 6.71 -29.02 7.81
C THR A 117 6.22 -27.66 7.33
N THR A 118 5.35 -26.98 8.08
CA THR A 118 5.06 -25.56 7.82
C THR A 118 6.31 -24.77 8.17
N SER A 119 7.23 -24.57 7.21
CA SER A 119 8.48 -23.87 7.44
C SER A 119 8.13 -22.48 8.00
N PRO A 120 8.47 -22.17 9.27
CA PRO A 120 8.16 -20.88 9.87
C PRO A 120 8.68 -19.73 8.99
N GLN A 121 9.76 -19.98 8.25
CA GLN A 121 10.37 -19.04 7.32
C GLN A 121 9.43 -18.64 6.18
N VAL A 122 8.67 -19.56 5.57
CA VAL A 122 7.74 -19.22 4.46
C VAL A 122 6.62 -18.30 4.96
N LEU A 123 6.07 -18.57 6.15
CA LEU A 123 5.06 -17.70 6.74
C LEU A 123 5.61 -16.31 7.09
N LEU A 124 6.86 -16.25 7.58
CA LEU A 124 7.53 -15.00 7.86
C LEU A 124 7.83 -14.23 6.56
N LEU A 125 8.23 -14.91 5.48
CA LEU A 125 8.46 -14.32 4.15
C LEU A 125 7.18 -13.69 3.61
N LEU A 126 6.04 -14.37 3.71
CA LEU A 126 4.75 -13.83 3.27
C LEU A 126 4.33 -12.62 4.11
N LYS A 127 4.53 -12.64 5.43
CA LYS A 127 4.31 -11.46 6.28
C LYS A 127 5.22 -10.30 5.87
N ALA A 128 6.51 -10.57 5.67
CA ALA A 128 7.49 -9.56 5.29
C ALA A 128 7.18 -8.95 3.92
N GLY A 129 6.78 -9.77 2.94
CA GLY A 129 6.34 -9.28 1.63
C GLY A 129 5.05 -8.48 1.71
N TYR A 130 4.11 -8.86 2.56
CA TYR A 130 2.89 -8.08 2.77
C TYR A 130 3.19 -6.71 3.38
N ILE A 131 4.06 -6.67 4.40
CA ILE A 131 4.53 -5.43 5.01
C ILE A 131 5.20 -4.55 3.95
N GLY A 132 6.14 -5.10 3.18
CA GLY A 132 6.85 -4.35 2.14
C GLY A 132 5.90 -3.79 1.08
N SER A 133 4.94 -4.60 0.59
CA SER A 133 3.94 -4.17 -0.40
C SER A 133 3.05 -3.03 0.10
N VAL A 134 2.47 -3.17 1.30
CA VAL A 134 1.59 -2.14 1.88
C VAL A 134 2.40 -0.90 2.29
N ALA A 135 3.63 -1.08 2.77
CA ALA A 135 4.53 0.02 3.08
C ALA A 135 4.87 0.83 1.83
N THR A 136 5.15 0.17 0.69
CA THR A 136 5.37 0.87 -0.59
C THR A 136 4.17 1.71 -0.99
N ALA A 137 2.96 1.13 -0.96
CA ALA A 137 1.74 1.87 -1.30
C ALA A 137 1.52 3.08 -0.37
N ALA A 138 1.77 2.91 0.94
CA ALA A 138 1.67 3.99 1.91
C ALA A 138 2.73 5.08 1.72
N SER A 139 3.98 4.68 1.51
CA SER A 139 5.12 5.55 1.25
C SER A 139 4.84 6.44 0.04
N ASP A 140 4.44 5.83 -1.08
CA ASP A 140 4.12 6.52 -2.33
C ASP A 140 2.90 7.46 -2.19
N THR A 141 1.82 6.96 -1.58
CA THR A 141 0.62 7.77 -1.35
C THR A 141 0.91 8.99 -0.48
N LEU A 142 1.69 8.85 0.59
CA LEU A 142 2.00 9.98 1.46
C LEU A 142 2.98 10.95 0.81
N ALA A 143 3.94 10.43 0.04
CA ALA A 143 4.89 11.25 -0.72
C ALA A 143 4.17 12.12 -1.77
N SER A 144 3.25 11.55 -2.54
CA SER A 144 2.49 12.28 -3.57
C SER A 144 1.50 13.28 -2.95
N GLU A 145 0.86 12.95 -1.83
CA GLU A 145 -0.13 13.82 -1.19
C GLU A 145 0.47 15.07 -0.53
N ILE A 146 1.68 14.97 0.02
CA ILE A 146 2.36 16.08 0.72
C ILE A 146 3.42 16.72 -0.17
N GLY A 147 4.11 15.93 -0.99
CA GLY A 147 5.15 16.42 -1.89
C GLY A 147 4.62 17.43 -2.91
N THR A 148 3.33 17.37 -3.26
CA THR A 148 2.64 18.36 -4.11
C THR A 148 2.58 19.77 -3.52
N LEU A 149 2.75 19.92 -2.19
CA LEU A 149 2.83 21.21 -1.53
C LEU A 149 4.25 21.82 -1.59
N ASP A 150 5.26 21.04 -1.99
CA ASP A 150 6.64 21.52 -2.11
C ASP A 150 6.93 22.12 -3.48
N SER A 151 7.28 23.41 -3.51
CA SER A 151 7.64 24.13 -4.73
C SER A 151 9.03 23.79 -5.29
N HIS A 152 9.82 22.99 -4.56
CA HIS A 152 11.17 22.55 -4.93
C HIS A 152 11.18 21.11 -5.46
N THR A 153 10.15 20.72 -6.21
CA THR A 153 10.05 19.40 -6.84
C THR A 153 11.05 19.24 -8.00
N ARG A 154 11.72 18.08 -8.09
CA ARG A 154 12.71 17.74 -9.12
C ARG A 154 12.47 16.34 -9.67
N LEU A 155 12.82 16.09 -10.93
CA LEU A 155 12.75 14.73 -11.49
C LEU A 155 13.78 13.81 -10.85
N ILE A 156 13.35 12.61 -10.47
CA ILE A 156 14.25 11.59 -9.89
C ILE A 156 15.38 11.16 -10.85
N THR A 157 15.18 11.28 -12.17
CA THR A 157 16.14 10.79 -13.17
C THR A 157 17.31 11.74 -13.44
N ASN A 158 17.09 13.05 -13.37
CA ASN A 158 18.09 14.07 -13.78
C ASN A 158 18.15 15.29 -12.87
N MET A 159 17.38 15.30 -11.77
CA MET A 159 17.33 16.37 -10.77
C MET A 159 16.93 17.76 -11.30
N LYS A 160 16.39 17.85 -12.53
CA LYS A 160 15.84 19.11 -13.07
C LYS A 160 14.56 19.48 -12.34
N LYS A 161 14.39 20.77 -12.07
CA LYS A 161 13.17 21.31 -11.45
C LYS A 161 11.96 21.05 -12.35
N VAL A 162 10.86 20.63 -11.75
CA VAL A 162 9.55 20.44 -12.40
C VAL A 162 8.43 20.98 -11.53
N GLU A 163 7.26 21.12 -12.10
CA GLU A 163 6.07 21.54 -11.36
C GLU A 163 5.69 20.51 -10.30
N PRO A 164 5.21 20.93 -9.11
CA PRO A 164 4.73 20.01 -8.08
C PRO A 164 3.59 19.13 -8.61
N GLY A 165 3.61 17.84 -8.27
CA GLY A 165 2.65 16.86 -8.79
C GLY A 165 2.97 16.30 -10.18
N SER A 166 4.13 16.63 -10.75
CA SER A 166 4.60 15.99 -11.98
C SER A 166 4.98 14.52 -11.73
N ASP A 167 4.63 13.62 -12.66
CA ASP A 167 5.02 12.20 -12.57
C ASP A 167 6.54 12.04 -12.49
N GLY A 168 6.99 11.25 -11.52
CA GLY A 168 8.40 11.06 -11.18
C GLY A 168 9.11 12.27 -10.58
N GLY A 169 8.35 13.25 -10.09
CA GLY A 169 8.84 14.34 -9.27
C GLY A 169 9.04 13.92 -7.81
N ILE A 170 10.23 14.19 -7.27
CA ILE A 170 10.57 14.03 -5.85
C ILE A 170 10.79 15.41 -5.21
N SER A 171 10.44 15.53 -3.94
CA SER A 171 10.61 16.77 -3.15
C SER A 171 10.94 16.43 -1.71
N LEU A 172 11.48 17.40 -0.95
CA LEU A 172 11.90 17.13 0.43
C LEU A 172 10.72 16.74 1.32
N LEU A 173 9.59 17.47 1.16
CA LEU A 173 8.37 17.12 1.90
C LEU A 173 7.81 15.75 1.48
N GLY A 174 7.94 15.39 0.20
CA GLY A 174 7.56 14.07 -0.31
C GLY A 174 8.41 12.96 0.32
N GLU A 175 9.73 13.11 0.33
CA GLU A 175 10.66 12.14 0.93
C GLU A 175 10.41 11.92 2.42
N LEU A 176 10.24 12.99 3.19
CA LEU A 176 9.93 12.89 4.63
C LEU A 176 8.59 12.19 4.87
N SER A 177 7.59 12.47 4.04
CA SER A 177 6.27 11.83 4.12
C SER A 177 6.30 10.37 3.70
N SER A 178 7.15 10.03 2.73
CA SER A 178 7.45 8.67 2.29
C SER A 178 7.98 7.83 3.47
N VAL A 179 9.05 8.31 4.10
CA VAL A 179 9.64 7.68 5.29
C VAL A 179 8.62 7.53 6.42
N LEU A 180 7.81 8.56 6.68
CA LEU A 180 6.78 8.51 7.71
C LEU A 180 5.69 7.47 7.42
N GLY A 181 5.23 7.35 6.17
CA GLY A 181 4.26 6.34 5.76
C GLY A 181 4.78 4.92 5.98
N ALA A 182 6.00 4.67 5.51
CA ALA A 182 6.68 3.40 5.72
C ALA A 182 6.88 3.09 7.21
N LEU A 183 7.29 4.08 8.02
CA LEU A 183 7.45 3.94 9.47
C LEU A 183 6.15 3.54 10.16
N ILE A 184 5.03 4.21 9.84
CA ILE A 184 3.72 3.91 10.44
C ILE A 184 3.31 2.47 10.13
N ILE A 185 3.43 2.03 8.88
CA ILE A 185 3.12 0.65 8.49
C ILE A 185 4.03 -0.34 9.21
N GLY A 186 5.33 -0.05 9.31
CA GLY A 186 6.30 -0.87 10.02
C GLY A 186 5.98 -1.05 11.50
N VAL A 187 5.67 0.04 12.20
CA VAL A 187 5.32 0.02 13.65
C VAL A 187 4.03 -0.76 13.89
N VAL A 188 2.98 -0.50 13.11
CA VAL A 188 1.72 -1.24 13.22
C VAL A 188 1.95 -2.73 12.96
N SER A 189 2.75 -3.06 11.95
CA SER A 189 3.06 -4.44 11.60
C SER A 189 3.91 -5.15 12.66
N PHE A 190 4.86 -4.45 13.29
CA PHE A 190 5.66 -4.97 14.40
C PHE A 190 4.75 -5.46 15.55
N PHE A 191 3.79 -4.65 15.98
CA PHE A 191 2.88 -5.03 17.06
C PHE A 191 1.89 -6.13 16.66
N LEU A 192 1.36 -6.09 15.43
CA LEU A 192 0.35 -7.05 15.00
C LEU A 192 0.93 -8.42 14.66
N PHE A 193 2.08 -8.46 13.97
CA PHE A 193 2.70 -9.70 13.52
C PHE A 193 3.81 -10.22 14.43
N SER A 194 4.24 -9.42 15.41
CA SER A 194 5.37 -9.75 16.31
C SER A 194 6.65 -10.08 15.55
N LEU A 195 6.85 -9.44 14.39
CA LEU A 195 8.02 -9.61 13.54
C LEU A 195 9.03 -8.51 13.89
N GLN A 196 10.16 -8.88 14.48
CA GLN A 196 11.16 -7.93 14.99
C GLN A 196 11.66 -6.97 13.90
N ASN A 197 11.90 -7.48 12.70
CA ASN A 197 12.44 -6.70 11.59
C ASN A 197 11.35 -5.92 10.80
N ALA A 198 10.09 -5.93 11.24
CA ALA A 198 8.97 -5.32 10.49
C ALA A 198 9.18 -3.83 10.18
N VAL A 199 9.74 -3.07 11.11
CA VAL A 199 10.00 -1.63 10.92
C VAL A 199 11.08 -1.42 9.86
N VAL A 200 12.18 -2.16 9.94
CA VAL A 200 13.29 -2.07 8.97
C VAL A 200 12.83 -2.51 7.58
N ILE A 201 12.09 -3.62 7.50
CA ILE A 201 11.48 -4.12 6.26
C ILE A 201 10.59 -3.04 5.65
N ALA A 202 9.67 -2.46 6.42
CA ALA A 202 8.75 -1.44 5.92
C ALA A 202 9.50 -0.19 5.43
N LEU A 203 10.47 0.31 6.19
CA LEU A 203 11.26 1.49 5.82
C LEU A 203 12.02 1.27 4.51
N ILE A 204 12.79 0.18 4.40
CA ILE A 204 13.62 -0.06 3.22
C ILE A 204 12.75 -0.40 2.01
N ALA A 205 11.87 -1.39 2.12
CA ALA A 205 11.03 -1.81 1.00
C ALA A 205 10.03 -0.72 0.59
N GLY A 206 9.47 0.01 1.56
CA GLY A 206 8.52 1.08 1.33
C GLY A 206 9.13 2.24 0.55
N VAL A 207 10.25 2.78 1.05
CA VAL A 207 10.91 3.94 0.43
C VAL A 207 11.52 3.58 -0.93
N ILE A 208 12.20 2.42 -1.05
CA ILE A 208 12.73 1.97 -2.35
C ILE A 208 11.59 1.76 -3.35
N GLY A 209 10.47 1.18 -2.92
CA GLY A 209 9.29 1.01 -3.76
C GLY A 209 8.72 2.34 -4.25
N CYS A 210 8.65 3.37 -3.38
CA CYS A 210 8.23 4.72 -3.76
C CYS A 210 9.20 5.40 -4.75
N HIS A 211 10.51 5.21 -4.58
CA HIS A 211 11.50 5.68 -5.55
C HIS A 211 11.40 4.96 -6.88
N LEU A 212 11.10 3.65 -6.87
CA LEU A 212 10.84 2.91 -8.10
C LEU A 212 9.58 3.42 -8.81
N ASP A 213 8.51 3.71 -8.06
CA ASP A 213 7.30 4.35 -8.61
C ASP A 213 7.66 5.65 -9.32
N SER A 214 8.36 6.57 -8.63
CA SER A 214 8.82 7.82 -9.22
C SER A 214 9.72 7.62 -10.44
N PHE A 215 10.62 6.63 -10.41
CA PHE A 215 11.51 6.33 -11.53
C PHE A 215 10.73 5.84 -12.75
N LEU A 216 9.77 4.93 -12.55
CA LEU A 216 8.89 4.44 -13.60
C LEU A 216 7.94 5.52 -14.10
N GLY A 217 7.47 6.40 -13.23
CA GLY A 217 6.70 7.60 -13.58
C GLY A 217 7.47 8.51 -14.53
N ALA A 218 8.74 8.79 -14.22
CA ALA A 218 9.61 9.63 -15.04
C ALA A 218 10.01 9.00 -16.39
N THR A 219 10.06 7.66 -16.49
CA THR A 219 10.64 6.95 -17.64
C THR A 219 9.62 6.26 -18.53
N MET A 220 8.56 5.69 -17.94
CA MET A 220 7.57 4.84 -18.62
C MET A 220 6.19 5.49 -18.67
N GLU A 221 5.71 6.06 -17.55
CA GLU A 221 4.37 6.67 -17.49
C GLU A 221 4.29 7.93 -18.35
N LYS A 222 5.27 8.82 -18.26
CA LYS A 222 5.38 10.02 -19.12
C LYS A 222 5.47 9.73 -20.62
N ARG A 223 5.74 8.49 -21.00
CA ARG A 223 5.83 8.04 -22.41
C ARG A 223 4.64 7.16 -22.80
N ASP A 224 3.61 7.08 -21.95
CA ASP A 224 2.41 6.26 -22.12
C ASP A 224 2.68 4.75 -22.27
N TYR A 225 3.84 4.25 -21.85
CA TYR A 225 4.15 2.81 -21.86
C TYR A 225 3.49 2.07 -20.71
N LEU A 226 3.30 2.75 -19.58
CA LEU A 226 2.59 2.25 -18.41
C LEU A 226 1.55 3.26 -17.98
N THR A 227 0.44 2.77 -17.45
CA THR A 227 -0.49 3.62 -16.72
C THR A 227 -0.02 3.75 -15.27
N ASN A 228 -0.53 4.76 -14.56
CA ASN A 228 -0.29 4.95 -13.13
C ASN A 228 -0.55 3.67 -12.30
N GLU A 229 -1.57 2.89 -12.67
CA GLU A 229 -1.88 1.62 -12.02
C GLU A 229 -0.81 0.55 -12.26
N GLY A 230 -0.26 0.51 -13.47
CA GLY A 230 0.83 -0.41 -13.82
C GLY A 230 2.11 -0.08 -13.04
N VAL A 231 2.41 1.20 -12.89
CA VAL A 231 3.55 1.68 -12.09
C VAL A 231 3.38 1.28 -10.61
N ASN A 232 2.24 1.61 -10.01
CA ASN A 232 1.88 1.22 -8.64
C ASN A 232 1.96 -0.31 -8.42
N PHE A 233 1.45 -1.09 -9.37
CA PHE A 233 1.50 -2.56 -9.30
C PHE A 233 2.95 -3.08 -9.30
N ILE A 234 3.82 -2.53 -10.15
CA ILE A 234 5.23 -2.93 -10.20
C ILE A 234 5.95 -2.49 -8.91
N ALA A 235 5.72 -1.26 -8.45
CA ALA A 235 6.31 -0.73 -7.23
C ALA A 235 5.94 -1.57 -6.01
N THR A 236 4.65 -1.85 -5.80
CA THR A 236 4.17 -2.68 -4.68
C THR A 236 4.60 -4.15 -4.78
N SER A 237 4.78 -4.68 -6.00
CA SER A 237 5.38 -6.00 -6.23
C SER A 237 6.86 -6.03 -5.83
N MET A 238 7.63 -5.00 -6.20
CA MET A 238 9.02 -4.85 -5.76
C MET A 238 9.10 -4.73 -4.24
N GLY A 239 8.23 -3.94 -3.63
CA GLY A 239 8.12 -3.84 -2.17
C GLY A 239 7.90 -5.20 -1.51
N ALA A 240 7.05 -6.05 -2.09
CA ALA A 240 6.85 -7.42 -1.61
C ALA A 240 8.11 -8.28 -1.71
N ILE A 241 8.80 -8.23 -2.86
CA ILE A 241 10.03 -9.00 -3.10
C ILE A 241 11.13 -8.56 -2.14
N LEU A 242 11.36 -7.25 -2.02
CA LEU A 242 12.35 -6.67 -1.10
C LEU A 242 12.01 -7.01 0.35
N GLY A 243 10.74 -6.96 0.74
CA GLY A 243 10.33 -7.33 2.08
C GLY A 243 10.67 -8.78 2.42
N GLY A 244 10.40 -9.71 1.50
CA GLY A 244 10.83 -11.10 1.65
C GLY A 244 12.36 -11.25 1.69
N PHE A 245 13.08 -10.58 0.79
CA PHE A 245 14.54 -10.64 0.73
C PHE A 245 15.21 -10.13 2.02
N LEU A 246 14.76 -9.00 2.57
CA LEU A 246 15.29 -8.40 3.80
C LEU A 246 15.07 -9.25 5.05
N LEU A 247 14.18 -10.24 5.00
CA LEU A 247 14.04 -11.20 6.08
C LEU A 247 15.15 -12.27 6.06
N LEU A 248 15.77 -12.50 4.89
CA LEU A 248 16.76 -13.57 4.68
C LEU A 248 18.21 -13.11 4.94
N VAL A 249 18.43 -11.81 5.09
CA VAL A 249 19.74 -11.16 5.31
C VAL A 249 19.82 -10.68 6.75
#